data_AF-A0A8T5XYV6-F1
#
_entry.id   AF-A0A8T5XYV6-F1
#
_cell.length_a   1.000
_cell.length_b   1.000
_cell.length_c   1.000
_cell.angle_alpha   90.00
_cell.angle_beta   90.00
_cell.angle_gamma   90.00
#
_symmetry.space_group_name_H-M   'P 1'
#
loop_
_entity.id
_entity.type
_entity.pdbx_description
1 polymer ?
#
loop_
_entity_poly.entity_id
_entity_poly.type
_entity_poly.pdbx_seq_one_letter_code
_entity_poly.pdbx_strand_id
1 'polypeptide(L)'
;MRALSIVSVIILVIIGGWILLYNDITNDYDEFITSLNKLNKQLVYEDWGEADKELEVLLKMWKEHRDKWSIFLDHHEIDNIDIAMARTSRYVETKNNPLALGEIEVLIKLFEIVKENEAFTLTNIL
;
A
#
# COMPACT_ATOMS: atom_id res chain seq x y z
N MET A 1 10.74 -8.75 40.85
CA MET A 1 10.82 -7.27 40.76
C MET A 1 11.64 -6.85 39.55
N ARG A 2 12.98 -7.01 39.53
CA ARG A 2 13.84 -6.63 38.38
C ARG A 2 13.42 -7.28 37.04
N ALA A 3 13.15 -8.58 37.03
CA ALA A 3 12.68 -9.27 35.84
C ALA A 3 11.32 -8.76 35.34
N LEU A 4 10.38 -8.45 36.25
CA LEU A 4 9.07 -7.87 35.89
C LEU A 4 9.24 -6.49 35.24
N SER A 5 10.11 -5.65 35.80
CA SER A 5 10.41 -4.33 35.25
C SER A 5 11.02 -4.42 33.84
N ILE A 6 11.94 -5.35 33.62
CA ILE A 6 12.56 -5.57 32.30
C ILE A 6 11.51 -6.04 31.28
N VAL A 7 10.69 -7.03 31.63
CA VAL A 7 9.62 -7.52 30.75
C VAL A 7 8.64 -6.40 30.42
N SER A 8 8.26 -5.59 31.40
CA SER A 8 7.35 -4.46 31.18
C SER A 8 7.94 -3.42 30.22
N VAL A 9 9.25 -3.14 30.29
CA VAL A 9 9.93 -2.24 29.36
C VAL A 9 9.96 -2.83 27.95
N ILE A 10 10.23 -4.12 27.80
CA ILE A 10 10.23 -4.79 26.49
C ILE A 10 8.85 -4.71 25.84
N ILE A 11 7.78 -4.97 26.60
CA ILE A 11 6.41 -4.87 26.09
C ILE A 11 6.09 -3.45 25.62
N LEU A 12 6.49 -2.42 26.38
CA LEU A 12 6.31 -1.03 25.99
C LEU A 12 7.05 -0.68 24.69
N VAL A 13 8.25 -1.22 24.50
CA VAL A 13 9.02 -1.04 23.26
C VAL A 13 8.31 -1.69 22.07
N ILE A 14 7.78 -2.90 22.24
CA ILE A 14 7.05 -3.61 21.19
C ILE A 14 5.77 -2.85 20.80
N ILE A 15 4.97 -2.44 21.79
CA ILE A 15 3.73 -1.68 21.55
C ILE A 15 4.06 -0.32 20.90
N GLY A 16 5.09 0.38 21.40
CA GLY A 16 5.53 1.64 20.83
C GLY A 16 6.00 1.50 19.38
N GLY A 17 6.79 0.46 19.09
CA GLY A 17 7.22 0.15 17.72
C GLY A 17 6.05 -0.16 16.79
N TRP A 18 5.07 -0.94 17.26
CA TRP A 18 3.86 -1.24 16.50
C TRP A 18 3.05 0.03 16.17
N ILE A 19 2.83 0.91 17.14
CA ILE A 19 2.08 2.17 16.93
C ILE A 19 2.75 3.03 15.85
N LEU A 20 4.09 3.12 15.86
CA LEU A 20 4.84 3.86 14.85
C LEU A 20 4.65 3.24 13.46
N LEU A 21 4.81 1.91 13.34
CA LEU A 21 4.63 1.19 12.08
C LEU A 21 3.22 1.35 11.52
N TYR A 22 2.20 1.17 12.35
CA TYR A 22 0.80 1.29 11.92
C TYR A 22 0.47 2.70 11.42
N ASN A 23 1.03 3.73 12.07
CA ASN A 23 0.84 5.11 11.64
C ASN A 23 1.52 5.38 10.29
N ASP A 24 2.74 4.86 10.09
CA ASP A 24 3.45 4.97 8.80
C ASP A 24 2.64 4.29 7.68
N ILE A 25 2.17 3.05 7.88
CA ILE A 25 1.35 2.32 6.91
C ILE A 25 0.04 3.06 6.59
N THR A 26 -0.59 3.67 7.59
CA THR A 26 -1.83 4.42 7.38
C THR A 26 -1.60 5.68 6.55
N ASN A 27 -0.49 6.39 6.76
CA ASN A 27 -0.14 7.56 5.96
C ASN A 27 0.20 7.16 4.53
N ASP A 28 1.05 6.14 4.36
CA ASP A 28 1.43 5.59 3.07
C ASP A 28 0.17 5.15 2.28
N TYR A 29 -0.78 4.48 2.94
CA TYR A 29 -2.07 4.10 2.37
C TYR A 29 -2.81 5.31 1.80
N ASP A 30 -2.99 6.38 2.59
CA ASP A 30 -3.73 7.57 2.14
C ASP A 30 -3.03 8.24 0.93
N GLU A 31 -1.70 8.22 0.89
CA GLU A 31 -0.90 8.70 -0.25
C GLU A 31 -1.10 7.83 -1.50
N PHE A 32 -1.06 6.50 -1.37
CA PHE A 32 -1.30 5.57 -2.48
C PHE A 32 -2.71 5.69 -3.02
N ILE A 33 -3.73 5.74 -2.16
CA ILE A 33 -5.12 5.92 -2.58
C ILE A 33 -5.31 7.27 -3.28
N THR A 34 -4.66 8.33 -2.81
CA THR A 34 -4.69 9.62 -3.49
C THR A 34 -4.06 9.54 -4.88
N SER A 35 -2.91 8.88 -5.03
CA SER A 35 -2.24 8.72 -6.32
C SER A 35 -3.05 7.84 -7.28
N LEU A 36 -3.62 6.74 -6.80
CA LEU A 36 -4.48 5.84 -7.59
C LEU A 36 -5.73 6.57 -8.08
N ASN A 37 -6.37 7.38 -7.22
CA ASN A 37 -7.54 8.17 -7.61
C ASN A 37 -7.21 9.24 -8.66
N LYS A 38 -6.02 9.84 -8.61
CA LYS A 38 -5.55 10.76 -9.66
C LYS A 38 -5.39 10.02 -10.99
N LEU A 39 -4.69 8.87 -10.99
CA LEU A 39 -4.52 8.05 -12.18
C LEU A 39 -5.88 7.61 -12.76
N ASN A 40 -6.78 7.12 -11.90
CA ASN A 40 -8.14 6.74 -12.27
C ASN A 40 -8.88 7.88 -12.97
N LYS A 41 -8.78 9.09 -12.41
CA LYS A 41 -9.40 10.28 -12.98
C LYS A 41 -8.88 10.57 -14.39
N GLN A 42 -7.56 10.50 -14.61
CA GLN A 42 -7.01 10.74 -15.96
C GLN A 42 -7.44 9.68 -16.97
N LEU A 43 -7.53 8.42 -16.55
CA LEU A 43 -8.03 7.32 -17.39
C LEU A 43 -9.51 7.47 -17.75
N VAL A 44 -10.34 7.94 -16.81
CA VAL A 44 -11.76 8.24 -17.06
C VAL A 44 -11.93 9.35 -18.11
N TYR A 45 -11.05 10.35 -18.11
CA TYR A 45 -11.05 11.42 -19.12
C TYR A 45 -10.25 11.06 -20.40
N GLU A 46 -9.67 9.86 -20.45
CA GLU A 46 -8.78 9.40 -21.53
C GLU A 46 -7.59 10.35 -21.79
N ASP A 47 -7.14 11.09 -20.77
CA ASP A 47 -5.94 11.91 -20.83
C ASP A 47 -4.71 11.04 -20.61
N TRP A 48 -4.34 10.29 -21.65
CA TRP A 48 -3.21 9.36 -21.61
C TRP A 48 -1.87 10.04 -21.29
N GLY A 49 -1.70 11.29 -21.71
CA GLY A 49 -0.45 12.03 -21.47
C GLY A 49 -0.26 12.36 -19.99
N GLU A 50 -1.33 12.67 -19.27
CA GLU A 50 -1.29 12.86 -17.83
C GLU A 50 -1.36 11.53 -17.06
N ALA A 51 -2.09 10.53 -17.58
CA ALA A 51 -2.13 9.19 -17.01
C ALA A 51 -0.75 8.53 -16.95
N ASP A 52 0.07 8.68 -18.00
CA ASP A 52 1.46 8.18 -18.01
C ASP A 52 2.30 8.81 -16.90
N LYS A 53 2.16 10.12 -16.66
CA LYS A 53 2.90 10.82 -15.59
C LYS A 53 2.44 10.40 -14.20
N GLU A 54 1.13 10.31 -13.97
CA GLU A 54 0.58 9.87 -12.69
C GLU A 54 0.95 8.40 -12.41
N LEU A 55 1.02 7.56 -13.45
CA LEU A 55 1.53 6.19 -13.33
C LEU A 55 3.02 6.17 -12.95
N GLU A 56 3.87 6.99 -13.57
CA GLU A 56 5.28 7.07 -13.20
C GLU A 56 5.47 7.48 -11.74
N VAL A 57 4.68 8.44 -11.26
CA VAL A 57 4.66 8.86 -9.85
C VAL A 57 4.26 7.68 -8.96
N LEU A 58 3.18 6.98 -9.28
CA LEU A 58 2.70 5.83 -8.53
C LEU A 58 3.75 4.70 -8.45
N LEU A 59 4.37 4.35 -9.58
CA LEU A 59 5.39 3.30 -9.64
C LEU A 59 6.64 3.67 -8.83
N LYS A 60 7.04 4.95 -8.87
CA LYS A 60 8.16 5.44 -8.07
C LYS A 60 7.84 5.40 -6.58
N MET A 61 6.66 5.87 -6.18
CA MET A 61 6.19 5.79 -4.79
C MET A 61 6.19 4.35 -4.30
N TRP A 62 5.66 3.41 -5.10
CA TRP A 62 5.66 2.00 -4.75
C TRP A 62 7.07 1.45 -4.55
N LYS A 63 7.99 1.74 -5.47
CA LYS A 63 9.39 1.30 -5.35
C LYS A 63 10.06 1.80 -4.07
N GLU A 64 9.78 3.03 -3.66
CA GLU A 64 10.36 3.64 -2.44
C GLU A 64 9.82 3.01 -1.15
N HIS A 65 8.57 2.56 -1.14
CA HIS A 65 7.92 1.97 0.03
C HIS A 65 8.07 0.44 0.09
N ARG A 66 8.12 -0.23 -1.06
CA ARG A 66 8.22 -1.69 -1.20
C ARG A 66 9.33 -2.29 -0.33
N ASP A 67 10.54 -1.70 -0.39
CA ASP A 67 11.69 -2.24 0.36
C ASP A 67 11.46 -2.13 1.87
N LYS A 68 10.86 -1.03 2.35
CA LYS A 68 10.50 -0.90 3.77
C LYS A 68 9.44 -1.91 4.15
N TRP A 69 8.35 -1.95 3.39
CA TRP A 69 7.21 -2.82 3.63
C TRP A 69 7.58 -4.30 3.61
N SER A 70 8.53 -4.71 2.75
CA SER A 70 9.02 -6.09 2.69
C SER A 70 9.70 -6.61 3.96
N ILE A 71 10.08 -5.73 4.89
CA ILE A 71 10.72 -6.10 6.16
C ILE A 71 9.68 -6.60 7.18
N PHE A 72 8.45 -6.10 7.11
CA PHE A 72 7.43 -6.29 8.14
C PHE A 72 6.10 -6.85 7.63
N LEU A 73 5.75 -6.66 6.35
CA LEU A 73 4.53 -7.22 5.74
C LEU A 73 4.74 -8.62 5.18
N ASP A 74 3.63 -9.35 5.01
CA ASP A 74 3.63 -10.64 4.31
C ASP A 74 4.08 -10.44 2.85
N HIS A 75 5.07 -11.23 2.42
CA HIS A 75 5.57 -11.19 1.06
C HIS A 75 4.47 -11.43 0.01
N HIS A 76 3.42 -12.20 0.34
CA HIS A 76 2.29 -12.41 -0.56
C HIS A 76 1.52 -11.11 -0.85
N GLU A 77 1.40 -10.19 0.11
CA GLU A 77 0.73 -8.90 -0.10
C GLU A 77 1.57 -8.01 -1.02
N ILE A 78 2.88 -7.95 -0.77
CA ILE A 78 3.83 -7.21 -1.61
C ILE A 78 3.83 -7.75 -3.04
N ASP A 79 3.87 -9.07 -3.21
CA ASP A 79 3.89 -9.71 -4.52
C ASP A 79 2.58 -9.45 -5.29
N ASN A 80 1.44 -9.45 -4.60
CA ASN A 80 0.15 -9.13 -5.23
C ASN A 80 0.11 -7.67 -5.71
N ILE A 81 0.64 -6.73 -4.93
CA ILE A 81 0.75 -5.32 -5.34
C ILE A 81 1.72 -5.18 -6.52
N ASP A 82 2.87 -5.85 -6.50
CA ASP A 82 3.83 -5.85 -7.61
C ASP A 82 3.19 -6.33 -8.92
N ILE A 83 2.42 -7.44 -8.87
CA ILE A 83 1.72 -7.99 -10.02
C ILE A 83 0.67 -7.01 -10.55
N ALA A 84 -0.13 -6.42 -9.66
CA ALA A 84 -1.16 -5.45 -10.05
C ALA A 84 -0.54 -4.16 -10.62
N MET A 85 0.54 -3.64 -10.02
CA MET A 85 1.30 -2.50 -10.55
C MET A 85 1.84 -2.77 -11.96
N ALA A 86 2.42 -3.95 -12.19
CA ALA A 86 2.94 -4.33 -13.51
C ALA A 86 1.82 -4.40 -14.57
N ARG A 87 0.65 -4.93 -14.20
CA ARG A 87 -0.51 -4.98 -15.10
C ARG A 87 -1.07 -3.60 -15.40
N THR A 88 -1.28 -2.77 -14.38
CA THR A 88 -1.71 -1.37 -14.54
C THR A 88 -0.77 -0.63 -15.47
N SER A 89 0.54 -0.77 -15.27
CA SER A 89 1.54 -0.16 -16.15
C SER A 89 1.36 -0.58 -17.61
N ARG A 90 1.21 -1.89 -17.86
CA ARG A 90 1.03 -2.38 -19.23
C ARG A 90 -0.29 -1.95 -19.86
N TYR A 91 -1.36 -1.88 -19.08
CA TYR A 91 -2.68 -1.47 -19.58
C TYR A 91 -2.73 0.02 -19.90
N VAL A 92 -2.07 0.87 -19.10
CA VAL A 92 -1.92 2.29 -19.41
C VAL A 92 -1.07 2.48 -20.67
N GLU A 93 0.09 1.82 -20.77
CA GLU A 93 0.99 1.89 -21.94
C GLU A 93 0.28 1.47 -23.24
N THR A 94 -0.55 0.42 -23.17
CA THR A 94 -1.31 -0.10 -24.31
C THR A 94 -2.66 0.59 -24.52
N LYS A 95 -2.98 1.61 -23.72
CA LYS A 95 -4.24 2.36 -23.73
C LYS A 95 -5.49 1.50 -23.59
N ASN A 96 -5.38 0.41 -22.84
CA ASN A 96 -6.49 -0.50 -22.56
C ASN A 96 -7.28 -0.02 -21.33
N ASN A 97 -8.15 0.98 -21.55
CA ASN A 97 -8.85 1.68 -20.47
C ASN A 97 -9.64 0.75 -19.53
N PRO A 98 -10.49 -0.18 -20.01
CA PRO A 98 -11.26 -1.04 -19.10
C PRO A 98 -10.39 -1.92 -18.20
N LEU A 99 -9.28 -2.45 -18.70
CA LEU A 99 -8.36 -3.27 -17.90
C LEU A 99 -7.54 -2.40 -16.93
N ALA A 100 -7.13 -1.20 -17.34
CA ALA A 100 -6.42 -0.27 -16.47
C ALA A 100 -7.28 0.17 -15.28
N LEU A 101 -8.54 0.55 -15.52
CA LEU A 101 -9.51 0.89 -14.47
C LEU A 101 -9.76 -0.29 -13.53
N GLY A 102 -9.91 -1.49 -14.08
CA GLY A 102 -10.09 -2.71 -13.29
C GLY A 102 -8.91 -2.98 -12.34
N GLU A 103 -7.67 -2.85 -12.81
CA GLU A 103 -6.50 -3.08 -11.95
C GLU A 103 -6.23 -1.95 -10.95
N ILE A 104 -6.70 -0.72 -11.21
CA ILE A 104 -6.66 0.33 -10.18
C ILE A 104 -7.56 -0.03 -9.00
N GLU A 105 -8.77 -0.54 -9.25
CA GLU A 105 -9.65 -0.99 -8.18
C GLU A 105 -9.06 -2.18 -7.41
N VAL A 106 -8.36 -3.09 -8.10
CA VAL A 106 -7.60 -4.17 -7.45
C VAL A 106 -6.51 -3.59 -6.54
N LEU A 107 -5.72 -2.63 -7.02
CA LEU A 107 -4.68 -1.97 -6.23
C LEU A 107 -5.26 -1.29 -4.99
N ILE A 108 -6.37 -0.54 -5.13
CA ILE A 108 -7.08 0.08 -4.01
C ILE A 108 -7.44 -0.98 -2.97
N LYS A 109 -8.01 -2.12 -3.40
CA LYS A 109 -8.38 -3.19 -2.47
C LYS A 109 -7.18 -3.85 -1.80
N LEU A 110 -6.07 -4.04 -2.51
CA LEU A 110 -4.85 -4.60 -1.94
C LEU A 110 -4.25 -3.67 -0.86
N PHE A 111 -4.21 -2.37 -1.11
CA PHE A 111 -3.77 -1.40 -0.09
C PHE A 111 -4.72 -1.36 1.11
N GLU A 112 -6.03 -1.49 0.90
CA GLU A 112 -7.01 -1.59 1.99
C GLU A 112 -6.76 -2.86 2.83
N ILE A 113 -6.51 -4.01 2.21
CA ILE A 113 -6.19 -5.26 2.90
C ILE A 113 -4.92 -5.11 3.76
N VAL A 114 -3.86 -4.51 3.22
CA VAL A 114 -2.63 -4.23 3.99
C VAL A 114 -2.94 -3.39 5.23
N LYS A 115 -3.68 -2.29 5.05
CA LYS A 115 -4.07 -1.42 6.18
C LYS A 115 -4.95 -2.15 7.19
N GLU A 116 -5.91 -2.94 6.73
CA GLU A 116 -6.83 -3.70 7.58
C GLU A 116 -6.07 -4.76 8.37
N ASN A 117 -5.14 -5.50 7.76
CA ASN A 117 -4.38 -6.56 8.41
C ASN A 117 -3.44 -6.03 9.50
N GLU A 118 -2.86 -4.85 9.29
CA GLU A 118 -1.97 -4.21 10.27
C GLU A 118 -2.73 -3.41 11.34
N ALA A 119 -4.04 -3.23 11.20
CA ALA A 119 -4.85 -2.56 12.19
C ALA A 119 -4.99 -3.38 13.46
N PHE A 120 -4.85 -2.73 14.61
CA PHE A 120 -5.10 -3.37 15.90
C PHE A 120 -6.62 -3.46 16.17
N THR A 121 -7.29 -4.34 15.42
CA THR A 121 -8.73 -4.61 15.54
C THR A 121 -8.97 -5.95 16.20
N LEU A 122 -10.15 -6.13 16.81
CA LEU A 122 -10.54 -7.42 17.40
C LEU A 122 -10.51 -8.54 16.35
N THR A 123 -10.84 -8.26 15.09
CA THR A 123 -10.80 -9.22 13.98
C THR A 123 -9.40 -9.80 13.76
N ASN A 124 -8.34 -9.03 14.01
CA ASN A 124 -6.96 -9.47 13.79
C ASN A 124 -6.31 -10.12 15.02
N ILE A 125 -6.97 -10.03 16.18
CA ILE A 125 -6.47 -10.56 17.46
C ILE A 125 -7.14 -11.89 17.83
N LEU A 126 -8.34 -12.17 17.29
CA LEU A 126 -9.21 -13.29 17.68
C LEU A 126 -9.33 -14.37 16.60
#